data_AF-A0A031LHX2-F1
#
_entry.id   AF-A0A031LHX2-F1
#
_cell.length_a   1.000
_cell.length_b   1.000
_cell.length_c   1.000
_cell.angle_alpha   90.00
_cell.angle_beta   90.00
_cell.angle_gamma   90.00
#
_symmetry.space_group_name_H-M   'P 1'
#
loop_
_entity.id
_entity.type
_entity.pdbx_description
1 polymer ?
#
loop_
_entity_poly.entity_id
_entity_poly.type
_entity_poly.pdbx_seq_one_letter_code
_entity_poly.pdbx_strand_id
1 'polypeptide(L)'
;MKLVEVISEIGKAIDPSEATEALEGKLNRQELIKLRLDNAYFYLNRAEELSSFPSISSEMLYQAIVEGIKALRDYFGVQREIKDSIPYLSDILGDWIDNSWDLSLKLHYDGYIAELIDRDDMSIYIEKTKEFLKNCEMVILD
;
A
#
# COMPACT_ATOMS: atom_id res chain seq x y z
N MET A 1 -17.30 -2.04 -23.77
CA MET A 1 -16.47 -1.95 -22.56
C MET A 1 -16.61 -3.23 -21.78
N LYS A 2 -15.49 -3.89 -21.48
CA LYS A 2 -15.45 -5.05 -20.58
C LYS A 2 -15.68 -4.54 -19.15
N LEU A 3 -16.38 -5.30 -18.31
CA LEU A 3 -16.67 -4.95 -16.91
C LEU A 3 -15.41 -4.55 -16.12
N VAL A 4 -14.28 -5.16 -16.45
CA VAL A 4 -12.95 -4.87 -15.88
C VAL A 4 -12.47 -3.45 -16.20
N GLU A 5 -12.73 -2.96 -17.41
CA GLU A 5 -12.35 -1.60 -17.84
C GLU A 5 -13.16 -0.55 -17.07
N VAL A 6 -14.46 -0.81 -16.85
CA VAL A 6 -15.36 0.09 -16.10
C VAL A 6 -14.96 0.17 -14.62
N ILE A 7 -14.67 -0.97 -13.98
CA ILE A 7 -14.23 -1.02 -12.58
C ILE A 7 -12.89 -0.31 -12.41
N SER A 8 -11.96 -0.49 -13.36
CA SER A 8 -10.66 0.17 -13.36
C SER A 8 -10.78 1.68 -13.56
N GLU A 9 -11.62 2.15 -14.49
CA GLU A 9 -11.79 3.59 -14.78
C GLU A 9 -12.49 4.36 -13.65
N ILE A 10 -13.52 3.78 -13.04
CA ILE A 10 -14.31 4.45 -11.99
C ILE A 10 -13.64 4.29 -10.61
N GLY A 11 -13.13 3.10 -10.32
CA GLY A 11 -12.56 2.75 -9.02
C GLY A 11 -11.23 3.44 -8.72
N LYS A 12 -10.36 3.59 -9.73
CA LYS A 12 -9.04 4.26 -9.57
C LYS A 12 -9.12 5.70 -9.06
N ALA A 13 -10.25 6.37 -9.26
CA ALA A 13 -10.43 7.76 -8.86
C ALA A 13 -10.96 7.94 -7.43
N ILE A 14 -11.59 6.91 -6.84
CA ILE A 14 -12.34 7.02 -5.59
C ILE A 14 -11.82 6.03 -4.53
N ASP A 15 -11.74 4.74 -4.87
CA ASP A 15 -11.17 3.68 -4.01
C ASP A 15 -10.47 2.61 -4.87
N PRO A 16 -9.19 2.84 -5.21
CA PRO A 16 -8.43 1.91 -6.06
C PRO A 16 -8.24 0.52 -5.42
N SER A 17 -8.19 0.45 -4.08
CA SER A 17 -8.02 -0.80 -3.35
C SER A 17 -9.23 -1.71 -3.51
N GLU A 18 -10.44 -1.20 -3.24
CA GLU A 18 -11.70 -1.93 -3.38
C GLU A 18 -11.92 -2.39 -4.83
N ALA A 19 -11.61 -1.52 -5.79
CA ALA A 19 -11.69 -1.85 -7.22
C ALA A 19 -10.78 -3.03 -7.59
N THR A 20 -9.60 -3.12 -6.99
CA THR A 20 -8.64 -4.20 -7.24
C THR A 20 -9.05 -5.49 -6.55
N GLU A 21 -9.61 -5.41 -5.35
CA GLU A 21 -10.22 -6.55 -4.64
C GLU A 21 -11.36 -7.17 -5.44
N ALA A 22 -12.22 -6.34 -6.06
CA ALA A 22 -13.32 -6.81 -6.92
C ALA A 22 -12.85 -7.56 -8.19
N LEU A 23 -11.57 -7.42 -8.54
CA LEU A 23 -10.91 -8.04 -9.69
C LEU A 23 -10.10 -9.30 -9.32
N GLU A 24 -9.96 -9.63 -8.04
CA GLU A 24 -9.34 -10.88 -7.60
C GLU A 24 -10.05 -12.10 -8.19
N GLY A 25 -9.27 -13.08 -8.65
CA GLY A 25 -9.78 -14.26 -9.36
C GLY A 25 -10.30 -14.01 -10.78
N LYS A 26 -10.36 -12.75 -11.24
CA LYS A 26 -10.75 -12.38 -12.62
C LYS A 26 -9.56 -11.94 -13.48
N LEU A 27 -8.48 -11.51 -12.85
CA LEU A 27 -7.22 -11.16 -13.49
C LEU A 27 -6.19 -12.28 -13.30
N ASN A 28 -5.20 -12.32 -14.19
CA ASN A 28 -4.04 -13.14 -13.91
C ASN A 28 -3.22 -12.51 -12.77
N ARG A 29 -2.41 -13.34 -12.12
CA ARG A 29 -1.65 -12.94 -10.93
C ARG A 29 -0.72 -11.74 -11.17
N GLN A 30 -0.06 -11.67 -12.33
CA GLN A 30 0.85 -10.57 -12.66
C GLN A 30 0.10 -9.26 -12.87
N GLU A 31 -1.07 -9.30 -13.52
CA GLU A 31 -1.95 -8.13 -13.66
C GLU A 31 -2.43 -7.61 -12.31
N LEU A 32 -2.82 -8.52 -11.41
CA LEU A 32 -3.24 -8.16 -10.05
C LEU A 32 -2.12 -7.48 -9.27
N ILE A 33 -0.92 -8.09 -9.24
CA ILE A 33 0.25 -7.53 -8.56
C ILE A 33 0.59 -6.14 -9.10
N LYS A 34 0.55 -5.96 -10.42
CA LYS A 34 0.78 -4.65 -11.03
C LYS A 34 -0.23 -3.61 -10.56
N LEU A 35 -1.52 -3.95 -10.51
CA LEU A 35 -2.54 -3.03 -10.02
C LEU A 35 -2.32 -2.67 -8.55
N ARG A 36 -1.90 -3.62 -7.70
CA ARG A 36 -1.55 -3.35 -6.30
C ARG A 36 -0.40 -2.33 -6.19
N LEU A 37 0.65 -2.48 -6.99
CA LEU A 37 1.75 -1.50 -7.03
C LEU A 37 1.29 -0.14 -7.56
N ASP A 38 0.51 -0.11 -8.65
CA ASP A 38 -0.06 1.14 -9.18
C ASP A 38 -0.90 1.87 -8.12
N ASN A 39 -1.70 1.15 -7.33
CA ASN A 39 -2.48 1.72 -6.23
C ASN A 39 -1.59 2.24 -5.11
N ALA A 40 -0.55 1.50 -4.74
CA ALA A 40 0.39 1.90 -3.70
C ALA A 40 1.04 3.26 -4.05
N TYR A 41 1.48 3.42 -5.30
CA TYR A 41 2.01 4.69 -5.80
C TYR A 41 0.95 5.78 -5.92
N PHE A 42 -0.28 5.44 -6.29
CA PHE A 42 -1.40 6.39 -6.26
C PHE A 42 -1.57 6.98 -4.86
N TYR A 43 -1.64 6.14 -3.82
CA TYR A 43 -1.80 6.60 -2.45
C TYR A 43 -0.59 7.39 -1.95
N LEU A 44 0.64 6.99 -2.30
CA LEU A 44 1.84 7.77 -1.99
C LEU A 44 1.77 9.18 -2.59
N ASN A 45 1.45 9.30 -3.89
CA ASN A 45 1.32 10.60 -4.56
C ASN A 45 0.23 11.47 -3.90
N ARG A 46 -0.89 10.87 -3.50
CA ARG A 46 -1.94 11.58 -2.75
C ARG A 46 -1.45 12.05 -1.38
N ALA A 47 -0.66 11.23 -0.68
CA ALA A 47 -0.07 11.63 0.59
C ALA A 47 0.84 12.86 0.43
N GLU A 48 1.63 12.93 -0.64
CA GLU A 48 2.50 14.08 -0.93
C GLU A 48 1.70 15.36 -1.20
N GLU A 49 0.68 15.28 -2.06
CA GLU A 49 -0.24 16.39 -2.36
C GLU A 49 -0.93 16.91 -1.10
N LEU A 50 -1.26 16.00 -0.18
CA LEU A 50 -2.00 16.28 1.06
C LEU A 50 -1.10 16.43 2.28
N SER A 51 0.23 16.53 2.11
CA SER A 51 1.21 16.65 3.22
C SER A 51 0.93 17.81 4.19
N SER A 52 0.20 18.82 3.73
CA SER A 52 -0.29 19.92 4.56
C SER A 52 -1.39 19.53 5.56
N PHE A 53 -2.01 18.35 5.41
CA PHE A 53 -3.08 17.79 6.22
C PHE A 53 -2.61 16.44 6.81
N PRO A 54 -1.91 16.43 7.96
CA PRO A 54 -1.17 15.27 8.44
C PRO A 54 -2.03 14.02 8.66
N SER A 55 -3.24 14.18 9.20
CA SER A 55 -4.17 13.05 9.41
C SER A 55 -4.52 12.34 8.10
N ILE A 56 -4.97 13.10 7.08
CA ILE A 56 -5.34 12.53 5.77
C ILE A 56 -4.11 11.97 5.06
N SER A 57 -2.99 12.70 5.10
CA SER A 57 -1.73 12.22 4.49
C SER A 57 -1.25 10.93 5.15
N SER A 58 -1.39 10.79 6.47
CA SER A 58 -1.04 9.57 7.21
C SER A 58 -1.89 8.38 6.76
N GLU A 59 -3.21 8.56 6.58
CA GLU A 59 -4.07 7.50 6.06
C GLU A 59 -3.66 7.08 4.64
N MET A 60 -3.31 8.03 3.77
CA MET A 60 -2.82 7.72 2.43
C MET A 60 -1.51 6.93 2.48
N LEU A 61 -0.57 7.28 3.36
CA LEU A 61 0.67 6.51 3.53
C LEU A 61 0.43 5.11 4.08
N TYR A 62 -0.53 4.94 5.00
CA TYR A 62 -0.96 3.63 5.47
C TYR A 62 -1.48 2.77 4.31
N GLN A 63 -2.40 3.30 3.50
CA GLN A 63 -2.95 2.60 2.34
C GLN A 63 -1.86 2.23 1.31
N ALA A 64 -0.88 3.11 1.10
CA ALA A 64 0.26 2.83 0.24
C ALA A 64 1.07 1.62 0.72
N ILE A 65 1.37 1.55 2.03
CA ILE A 65 2.10 0.42 2.61
C ILE A 65 1.28 -0.87 2.52
N VAL A 66 -0.01 -0.81 2.83
CA VAL A 66 -0.95 -1.95 2.76
C VAL A 66 -1.00 -2.53 1.35
N GLU A 67 -1.15 -1.71 0.31
CA GLU A 67 -1.17 -2.20 -1.07
C GLU A 67 0.17 -2.80 -1.49
N GLY A 68 1.31 -2.26 -1.03
CA GLY A 68 2.62 -2.87 -1.24
C GLY A 68 2.75 -4.24 -0.59
N ILE A 69 2.25 -4.41 0.64
CA ILE A 69 2.21 -5.73 1.31
C ILE A 69 1.29 -6.70 0.57
N LYS A 70 0.11 -6.24 0.11
CA LYS A 70 -0.78 -7.05 -0.73
C LYS A 70 -0.07 -7.51 -2.01
N ALA A 71 0.69 -6.62 -2.67
CA ALA A 71 1.47 -6.96 -3.86
C ALA A 71 2.51 -8.06 -3.58
N LEU A 72 3.28 -7.93 -2.49
CA LEU A 72 4.26 -8.94 -2.07
C LEU A 72 3.59 -10.26 -1.71
N ARG A 73 2.50 -10.21 -0.95
CA ARG A 73 1.70 -11.38 -0.58
C ARG A 73 1.23 -12.13 -1.82
N ASP A 74 0.70 -11.39 -2.79
CA ASP A 74 0.26 -11.93 -4.07
C ASP A 74 1.45 -12.47 -4.86
N TYR A 75 2.64 -11.84 -4.84
CA TYR A 75 3.87 -12.31 -5.50
C TYR A 75 4.46 -13.60 -4.90
N PHE A 76 4.41 -13.77 -3.57
CA PHE A 76 4.86 -15.00 -2.90
C PHE A 76 3.78 -16.07 -2.79
N GLY A 77 2.51 -15.73 -3.05
CA GLY A 77 1.42 -16.69 -3.15
C GLY A 77 0.87 -17.05 -1.77
N VAL A 78 0.95 -16.09 -0.84
CA VAL A 78 0.59 -16.27 0.55
C VAL A 78 -0.92 -16.06 0.69
N GLN A 79 -1.66 -17.13 0.95
CA GLN A 79 -3.11 -17.08 1.13
C GLN A 79 -3.47 -16.90 2.61
N ARG A 80 -3.12 -15.75 3.18
CA ARG A 80 -3.40 -15.39 4.58
C ARG A 80 -3.92 -13.95 4.66
N GLU A 81 -4.56 -13.63 5.79
CA GLU A 81 -4.82 -12.25 6.17
C GLU A 81 -3.52 -11.44 6.19
N ILE A 82 -3.62 -10.13 5.94
CA ILE A 82 -2.44 -9.26 5.81
C ILE A 82 -1.56 -9.35 7.06
N LYS A 83 -2.15 -9.16 8.25
CA LYS A 83 -1.43 -9.23 9.54
C LYS A 83 -0.69 -10.56 9.74
N ASP A 84 -1.27 -11.66 9.27
CA ASP A 84 -0.72 -13.00 9.42
C ASP A 84 0.29 -13.34 8.32
N SER A 85 0.38 -12.49 7.29
CA SER A 85 1.36 -12.56 6.22
C SER A 85 2.66 -11.83 6.58
N ILE A 86 2.62 -10.86 7.50
CA ILE A 86 3.79 -10.04 7.89
C ILE A 86 4.96 -10.90 8.38
N PRO A 87 4.80 -11.81 9.38
CA PRO A 87 5.94 -12.60 9.86
C PRO A 87 6.53 -13.49 8.76
N TYR A 88 5.67 -14.04 7.90
CA TYR A 88 6.10 -14.88 6.78
C TYR A 88 6.88 -14.10 5.72
N LEU A 89 6.43 -12.89 5.39
CA LEU A 89 7.13 -12.02 4.45
C LEU A 89 8.45 -11.51 5.05
N SER A 90 8.46 -11.20 6.35
CA SER A 90 9.68 -10.81 7.07
C SER A 90 10.72 -11.93 7.11
N ASP A 91 10.31 -13.18 7.32
CA ASP A 91 11.21 -14.35 7.25
C ASP A 91 11.92 -14.49 5.88
N ILE A 92 11.29 -14.03 4.80
CA ILE A 92 11.82 -14.12 3.43
C ILE A 92 12.65 -12.89 3.06
N LEU A 93 12.13 -11.70 3.38
CA LEU A 93 12.63 -10.43 2.85
C LEU A 93 13.44 -9.64 3.89
N GLY A 94 13.33 -9.99 5.16
CA GLY A 94 13.98 -9.34 6.29
C GLY A 94 13.15 -8.25 6.95
N ASP A 95 13.72 -7.70 8.02
CA ASP A 95 13.08 -6.81 8.99
C ASP A 95 12.45 -5.53 8.41
N TRP A 96 12.78 -5.13 7.17
CA TRP A 96 12.16 -3.98 6.54
C TRP A 96 10.64 -4.17 6.36
N ILE A 97 10.17 -5.41 6.26
CA ILE A 97 8.73 -5.72 6.25
C ILE A 97 8.08 -5.36 7.59
N ASP A 98 8.66 -5.80 8.70
CA ASP A 98 8.15 -5.50 10.04
C ASP A 98 8.20 -4.00 10.32
N ASN A 99 9.33 -3.35 10.00
CA ASN A 99 9.50 -1.92 10.17
C ASN A 99 8.47 -1.09 9.38
N SER A 100 8.16 -1.50 8.15
CA SER A 100 7.15 -0.83 7.33
C SER A 100 5.73 -1.11 7.83
N TRP A 101 5.45 -2.31 8.32
CA TRP A 101 4.16 -2.63 8.91
C TRP A 101 3.92 -1.82 10.19
N ASP A 102 4.91 -1.74 11.09
CA ASP A 102 4.85 -0.92 12.30
C ASP A 102 4.65 0.57 11.97
N LEU A 103 5.33 1.07 10.94
CA LEU A 103 5.11 2.42 10.42
C LEU A 103 3.66 2.59 9.95
N SER A 104 3.10 1.62 9.21
CA SER A 104 1.72 1.70 8.73
C SER A 104 0.71 1.76 9.88
N LEU A 105 0.92 0.96 10.94
CA LEU A 105 0.06 0.96 12.12
C LEU A 105 0.14 2.30 12.85
N LYS A 106 1.35 2.86 12.99
CA LYS A 106 1.54 4.20 13.53
C LYS A 106 0.81 5.26 12.71
N LEU A 107 0.94 5.24 11.38
CA LEU A 107 0.29 6.20 10.50
C LEU A 107 -1.25 6.12 10.61
N HIS A 108 -1.81 4.91 10.69
CA HIS A 108 -3.25 4.72 10.80
C HIS A 108 -3.78 5.13 12.18
N TYR A 109 -3.22 4.56 13.26
CA TYR A 109 -3.74 4.78 14.61
C TYR A 109 -3.33 6.13 15.19
N ASP A 110 -2.05 6.47 15.13
CA ASP A 110 -1.56 7.72 15.72
C ASP A 110 -1.80 8.89 14.77
N GLY A 111 -1.59 8.71 13.46
CA GLY A 111 -1.73 9.77 12.47
C GLY A 111 -3.17 10.10 12.11
N TYR A 112 -3.92 9.10 11.63
CA TYR A 112 -5.28 9.32 11.12
C TYR A 112 -6.33 9.34 12.24
N ILE A 113 -6.37 8.31 13.10
CA ILE A 113 -7.42 8.18 14.12
C ILE A 113 -7.21 9.13 15.30
N ALA A 114 -5.99 9.21 15.83
CA ALA A 114 -5.70 10.00 17.03
C ALA A 114 -5.18 11.42 16.73
N GLU A 115 -4.83 11.72 15.47
CA GLU A 115 -4.31 13.01 15.01
C GLU A 115 -3.07 13.52 15.80
N LEU A 116 -2.17 12.61 16.15
CA LEU A 116 -0.97 12.86 16.95
C LEU A 116 0.30 13.11 16.13
N ILE A 117 0.24 12.96 14.81
CA ILE A 117 1.38 13.19 13.91
C ILE A 117 1.36 14.64 13.41
N ASP A 118 2.47 15.34 13.62
CA ASP A 118 2.64 16.72 13.17
C ASP A 118 3.04 16.80 11.70
N ARG A 119 2.76 17.96 11.09
CA ARG A 119 3.12 18.25 9.69
C ARG A 119 4.62 18.08 9.42
N ASP A 120 5.47 18.48 10.36
CA ASP A 120 6.91 18.48 10.16
C ASP A 120 7.47 17.05 10.03
N ASP A 121 6.80 16.07 10.63
CA ASP A 121 7.17 14.65 10.52
C ASP A 121 6.78 14.02 9.18
N MET A 122 5.84 14.62 8.44
CA MET A 122 5.27 14.02 7.23
C MET A 122 6.33 13.74 6.15
N SER A 123 7.31 14.63 6.01
CA SER A 123 8.40 14.46 5.06
C SER A 123 9.19 13.17 5.31
N ILE A 124 9.42 12.84 6.58
CA ILE A 124 10.15 11.63 6.99
C ILE A 124 9.33 10.38 6.65
N TYR A 125 8.02 10.40 6.94
CA TYR A 125 7.17 9.24 6.68
C TYR A 125 6.94 9.01 5.18
N ILE A 126 6.82 10.08 4.39
CA ILE A 126 6.76 9.99 2.92
C ILE A 126 8.01 9.30 2.38
N GLU A 127 9.20 9.72 2.81
CA GLU A 127 10.46 9.11 2.32
C GLU A 127 10.61 7.65 2.73
N LYS A 128 10.22 7.29 3.96
CA LYS A 128 10.20 5.88 4.40
C LYS A 128 9.24 5.02 3.57
N THR A 129 8.05 5.54 3.26
CA THR A 129 7.09 4.83 2.42
C THR A 129 7.59 4.69 0.98
N LYS A 130 8.27 5.71 0.42
CA LYS A 130 8.95 5.61 -0.88
C LYS A 130 9.99 4.50 -0.92
N GLU A 131 10.84 4.44 0.10
CA GLU A 131 11.87 3.41 0.21
C GLU A 131 11.24 2.01 0.27
N PHE A 132 10.19 1.85 1.07
CA PHE A 132 9.40 0.62 1.12
C PHE A 132 8.84 0.21 -0.25
N LEU A 133 8.17 1.12 -0.96
CA LEU A 133 7.59 0.80 -2.28
C LEU A 133 8.64 0.47 -3.33
N LYS A 134 9.78 1.15 -3.29
CA LYS A 134 10.91 0.82 -4.17
C LYS A 134 11.45 -0.58 -3.90
N ASN A 135 11.55 -0.99 -2.63
CA ASN A 135 11.97 -2.35 -2.28
C ASN A 135 10.93 -3.38 -2.76
N CYS A 136 9.63 -3.09 -2.63
CA CYS A 136 8.57 -3.94 -3.17
C CYS A 136 8.71 -4.14 -4.69
N GLU A 137 8.92 -3.05 -5.44
CA GLU A 137 9.15 -3.12 -6.87
C GLU A 137 10.38 -3.95 -7.24
N MET A 138 11.50 -3.75 -6.54
CA MET A 138 12.73 -4.52 -6.78
C MET A 138 12.49 -6.03 -6.59
N VAL A 139 11.77 -6.43 -5.54
CA VAL A 139 11.45 -7.84 -5.28
C VAL A 139 10.53 -8.43 -6.35
N ILE A 140 9.57 -7.64 -6.85
CA ILE A 140 8.54 -8.11 -7.78
C ILE A 140 9.02 -8.12 -9.23
N LEU A 141 9.92 -7.21 -9.59
CA LEU A 141 10.41 -7.01 -10.96
C LEU A 141 11.77 -7.66 -11.24
N ASP A 142 12.46 -8.18 -10.22
CA ASP A 142 13.60 -9.10 -10.36
C ASP A 142 13.16 -10.49 -10.88
#